data_AF-A0A5C3PWF1-F1
#
_entry.id   AF-A0A5C3PWF1-F1
#
_cell.length_a   1.000
_cell.length_b   1.000
_cell.length_c   1.000
_cell.angle_alpha   90.00
_cell.angle_beta   90.00
_cell.angle_gamma   90.00
#
_symmetry.space_group_name_H-M   'P 1'
#
loop_
_entity.id
_entity.type
_entity.pdbx_description
1 polymer ?
#
loop_
_entity_poly.entity_id
_entity_poly.type
_entity_poly.pdbx_seq_one_letter_code
_entity_poly.pdbx_strand_id
1 'polypeptide(L)'
;MRRLRTLVLQLTLVEGVEPRLCWDPRGPESFPLPKLEHLTLSHPSAGDGVYKHLPHHIRVLDLSCYPHLAERPWLRATVRATVREYGFPIIASSDTLNILQQCRAQAPLELHLEYRADERETDLLQFFDSDFPQLQGLQLDRYRALGDDGTEVSVSARENWLYGRAMSFNHWPRWKTSVA
;
A
#
# COMPACT_ATOMS: atom_id res chain seq x y z
N MET A 1 10.90 9.51 20.95
CA MET A 1 10.12 8.38 20.39
C MET A 1 10.99 7.15 20.01
N ARG A 2 12.17 6.91 20.61
CA ARG A 2 13.13 5.86 20.17
C ARG A 2 12.72 4.39 20.40
N ARG A 3 11.52 4.15 20.92
CA ARG A 3 10.96 2.80 21.17
C ARG A 3 9.67 2.54 20.38
N LEU A 4 9.30 3.47 19.49
CA LEU A 4 8.13 3.31 18.64
C LEU A 4 8.34 2.12 17.70
N ARG A 5 7.41 1.18 17.72
CA ARG A 5 7.42 -0.03 16.87
C ARG A 5 6.43 0.03 15.73
N THR A 6 5.39 0.84 15.86
CA THR A 6 4.32 0.97 14.85
C THR A 6 4.10 2.44 14.57
N LEU A 7 4.12 2.80 13.29
CA LEU A 7 3.78 4.12 12.79
C LEU A 7 2.71 3.95 11.71
N VAL A 8 1.58 4.62 11.91
CA VAL A 8 0.47 4.64 10.94
C VAL A 8 0.24 6.08 10.52
N LEU A 9 0.47 6.36 9.25
CA LEU A 9 0.23 7.64 8.60
C LEU A 9 -0.84 7.44 7.54
N GLN A 10 -2.11 7.44 7.96
CA GLN A 10 -3.28 7.39 7.08
C GLN A 10 -3.90 8.79 7.01
N LEU A 11 -3.53 9.52 5.97
CA LEU A 11 -3.93 10.91 5.75
C LEU A 11 -4.86 10.94 4.54
N THR A 12 -6.03 11.54 4.69
CA THR A 12 -6.93 11.77 3.55
C THR A 12 -6.39 12.89 2.67
N LEU A 13 -6.37 12.68 1.36
CA LEU A 13 -6.09 13.74 0.40
C LEU A 13 -7.36 14.39 -0.15
N VAL A 14 -7.21 15.66 -0.53
CA VAL A 14 -8.18 16.37 -1.35
C VAL A 14 -7.85 16.10 -2.81
N GLU A 15 -8.85 15.96 -3.67
CA GLU A 15 -8.65 15.78 -5.11
C GLU A 15 -7.78 16.91 -5.69
N GLY A 16 -6.81 16.53 -6.52
CA GLY A 16 -5.83 17.45 -7.12
C GLY A 16 -4.69 17.88 -6.20
N VAL A 17 -4.64 17.39 -4.95
CA VAL A 17 -3.47 17.59 -4.06
C VAL A 17 -2.52 16.41 -4.19
N GLU A 18 -1.27 16.71 -4.55
CA GLU A 18 -0.21 15.72 -4.60
C GLU A 18 0.20 15.24 -3.20
N PRO A 19 0.52 13.94 -3.03
CA PRO A 19 1.05 13.40 -1.79
C PRO A 19 2.36 14.11 -1.38
N ARG A 20 2.54 14.33 -0.08
CA ARG A 20 3.80 14.86 0.46
C ARG A 20 4.77 13.71 0.73
N LEU A 21 6.03 13.92 0.37
CA LEU A 21 7.12 13.02 0.78
C LEU A 21 7.29 13.07 2.31
N CYS A 22 7.45 11.91 2.92
CA CYS A 22 7.70 11.74 4.33
C CYS A 22 9.16 12.03 4.70
N TRP A 23 10.08 11.78 3.76
CA TRP A 23 11.51 11.98 3.98
C TRP A 23 12.01 13.30 3.38
N ASP A 24 12.65 14.12 4.21
CA ASP A 24 13.40 15.28 3.74
C ASP A 24 14.80 14.82 3.28
N PRO A 25 15.21 15.08 2.02
CA PRO A 25 16.57 14.80 1.54
C PRO A 25 17.68 15.51 2.34
N ARG A 26 17.34 16.60 3.06
CA ARG A 26 18.23 17.31 3.98
C ARG A 26 18.17 16.76 5.40
N GLY A 27 17.38 15.71 5.61
CA GLY A 27 17.21 15.02 6.87
C GLY A 27 18.46 14.24 7.31
N PRO A 28 18.42 13.65 8.51
CA PRO A 28 19.53 12.85 9.02
C PRO A 28 19.79 11.63 8.14
N GLU A 29 21.05 11.19 8.02
CA GLU A 29 21.43 9.99 7.24
C GLU A 29 20.79 8.68 7.75
N SER A 30 20.27 8.69 8.99
CA SER A 30 19.67 7.53 9.64
C SER A 30 18.21 7.75 9.99
N PHE A 31 17.42 6.68 9.93
CA PHE A 31 16.00 6.70 10.25
C PHE A 31 15.75 7.12 11.71
N PRO A 32 14.86 8.09 11.96
CA PRO A 32 14.64 8.63 13.31
C PRO A 32 13.95 7.62 14.26
N LEU A 33 13.42 6.52 13.73
CA LEU A 33 12.69 5.48 14.46
C LEU A 33 13.41 4.12 14.34
N PRO A 34 14.54 3.93 15.03
CA PRO A 34 15.41 2.77 14.85
C PRO A 34 14.85 1.44 15.41
N LYS A 35 13.62 1.43 15.93
CA LYS A 35 12.93 0.23 16.43
C LYS A 35 11.61 -0.02 15.71
N LEU A 36 11.40 0.64 14.57
CA LEU A 36 10.16 0.53 13.82
C LEU A 36 10.08 -0.87 13.20
N GLU A 37 9.00 -1.57 13.53
CA GLU A 37 8.70 -2.91 13.02
C GLU A 37 7.55 -2.82 12.00
N HIS A 38 6.59 -1.92 12.19
CA HIS A 38 5.42 -1.78 11.31
C HIS A 38 5.27 -0.34 10.80
N LEU A 39 5.13 -0.18 9.49
CA LEU A 39 4.85 1.09 8.84
C LEU A 39 3.62 0.98 7.96
N THR A 40 2.63 1.84 8.21
CA THR A 40 1.54 2.11 7.27
C THR A 40 1.70 3.53 6.77
N LEU A 41 1.76 3.70 5.46
CA LEU A 41 1.88 4.99 4.80
C LEU A 41 0.84 5.12 3.69
N SER A 42 -0.09 6.05 3.86
CA SER A 42 -1.04 6.40 2.82
C SER A 42 -0.36 7.19 1.70
N HIS A 43 -0.77 6.93 0.46
CA HIS A 43 -0.32 7.68 -0.73
C HIS A 43 1.20 7.60 -0.93
N PRO A 44 1.74 6.37 -1.08
CA PRO A 44 3.16 6.15 -1.30
C PRO A 44 3.66 6.88 -2.56
N SER A 45 4.93 7.26 -2.58
CA SER A 45 5.57 7.92 -3.74
C SER A 45 6.93 7.32 -4.00
N ALA A 46 7.21 6.88 -5.24
CA ALA A 46 8.49 6.26 -5.59
C ALA A 46 9.72 7.18 -5.36
N GLY A 47 9.51 8.50 -5.31
CA GLY A 47 10.54 9.48 -5.02
C GLY A 47 10.84 9.70 -3.53
N ASP A 48 10.09 9.05 -2.62
CA ASP A 48 10.28 9.23 -1.19
C ASP A 48 11.53 8.49 -0.69
N GLY A 49 12.48 9.22 -0.13
CA GLY A 49 13.72 8.65 0.41
C GLY A 49 13.48 7.72 1.61
N VAL A 50 12.30 7.77 2.23
CA VAL A 50 11.95 7.00 3.44
C VAL A 50 12.27 5.51 3.27
N TYR A 51 12.02 4.96 2.08
CA TYR A 51 12.14 3.53 1.77
C TYR A 51 13.58 3.02 1.82
N LYS A 52 14.56 3.84 1.42
CA LYS A 52 15.99 3.51 1.49
C LYS A 52 16.51 3.46 2.92
N HIS A 53 15.88 4.22 3.81
CA HIS A 53 16.34 4.39 5.20
C HIS A 53 15.57 3.52 6.19
N LEU A 54 14.55 2.75 5.77
CA LEU A 54 13.79 1.89 6.70
C LEU A 54 14.71 0.94 7.47
N PRO A 55 14.44 0.71 8.78
CA PRO A 55 15.21 -0.24 9.56
C PRO A 55 15.16 -1.66 8.97
N HIS A 56 16.28 -2.38 9.01
CA HIS A 56 16.39 -3.76 8.49
C HIS A 56 15.48 -4.80 9.17
N HIS A 57 14.83 -4.45 10.27
CA HIS A 57 13.91 -5.33 11.00
C HIS A 57 12.45 -4.91 10.82
N ILE A 58 12.13 -4.12 9.78
CA ILE A 58 10.75 -3.89 9.41
C ILE A 58 10.10 -5.25 9.10
N ARG A 59 8.92 -5.48 9.66
CA ARG A 59 8.16 -6.72 9.51
C ARG A 59 6.95 -6.50 8.63
N VAL A 60 6.28 -5.36 8.77
CA VAL A 60 5.04 -5.04 8.05
C VAL A 60 5.21 -3.71 7.34
N LEU A 61 4.93 -3.71 6.04
CA LEU A 61 4.88 -2.50 5.22
C LEU A 61 3.54 -2.44 4.48
N ASP A 62 2.76 -1.41 4.79
CA ASP A 62 1.46 -1.15 4.16
C ASP A 62 1.54 0.17 3.39
N LEU A 63 1.47 0.06 2.07
CA LEU A 63 1.57 1.15 1.11
C LEU A 63 0.31 1.20 0.27
N SER A 64 -0.75 1.73 0.88
CA SER A 64 -2.08 1.81 0.28
C SER A 64 -2.54 3.26 0.13
N CYS A 65 -3.58 3.55 -0.66
CA CYS A 65 -4.20 4.87 -0.61
C CYS A 65 -5.17 4.95 0.58
N TYR A 66 -5.44 6.16 1.08
CA TYR A 66 -6.44 6.34 2.15
C TYR A 66 -7.36 7.53 1.87
N PRO A 67 -8.69 7.33 1.81
CA PRO A 67 -9.40 6.04 1.84
C PRO A 67 -9.02 5.16 0.64
N HIS A 68 -9.26 3.85 0.71
CA HIS A 68 -8.95 2.94 -0.40
C HIS A 68 -9.81 3.26 -1.63
N LEU A 69 -9.30 3.07 -2.85
CA LEU A 69 -10.04 3.44 -4.06
C LEU A 69 -11.32 2.63 -4.24
N ALA A 70 -11.34 1.37 -3.79
CA ALA A 70 -12.55 0.54 -3.75
C ALA A 70 -13.68 1.17 -2.90
N GLU A 71 -13.36 2.05 -1.96
CA GLU A 71 -14.35 2.77 -1.15
C GLU A 71 -14.94 3.98 -1.87
N ARG A 72 -14.35 4.42 -2.99
CA ARG A 72 -14.77 5.62 -3.73
C ARG A 72 -16.26 5.62 -4.10
N PRO A 73 -16.88 4.54 -4.62
CA PRO A 73 -18.31 4.54 -4.94
C PRO A 73 -19.18 4.76 -3.70
N TRP A 74 -18.83 4.11 -2.59
CA TRP A 74 -19.56 4.25 -1.32
C TRP A 74 -19.39 5.65 -0.72
N LEU A 75 -18.18 6.20 -0.73
CA LEU A 75 -17.89 7.55 -0.26
C LEU A 75 -18.63 8.59 -1.09
N ARG A 76 -18.67 8.46 -2.43
CA ARG A 76 -19.45 9.35 -3.31
C ARG A 76 -20.96 9.27 -3.05
N ALA A 77 -21.48 8.08 -2.75
CA ALA A 77 -22.89 7.90 -2.47
C ALA A 77 -23.31 8.45 -1.09
N THR A 78 -22.44 8.31 -0.09
CA THR A 78 -22.75 8.57 1.33
C THR A 78 -22.33 9.97 1.78
N VAL A 79 -21.17 10.45 1.34
CA VAL A 79 -20.64 11.78 1.67
C VAL A 79 -21.17 12.78 0.64
N ARG A 80 -22.50 12.98 0.65
CA ARG A 80 -23.13 14.05 -0.12
C ARG A 80 -22.77 15.39 0.53
N ALA A 81 -21.85 16.15 -0.08
CA ALA A 81 -21.62 17.58 0.16
C ALA A 81 -20.74 18.03 1.35
N THR A 82 -19.57 17.42 1.57
CA THR A 82 -18.45 18.18 2.18
C THR A 82 -17.59 18.80 1.08
N VAL A 83 -17.18 20.06 1.27
CA VAL A 83 -16.71 21.05 0.29
C VAL A 83 -15.50 20.63 -0.60
N ARG A 84 -14.97 19.41 -0.47
CA ARG A 84 -13.82 18.90 -1.23
C ARG A 84 -13.98 17.41 -1.52
N GLU A 85 -13.82 17.01 -2.78
CA GLU A 85 -13.74 15.59 -3.16
C GLU A 85 -12.46 14.96 -2.58
N TYR A 86 -12.54 13.70 -2.16
CA TYR A 86 -11.36 12.95 -1.74
C TYR A 86 -10.49 12.61 -2.94
N GLY A 87 -9.18 12.78 -2.78
CA GLY A 87 -8.19 12.27 -3.71
C GLY A 87 -7.93 10.79 -3.47
N PHE A 88 -7.86 10.01 -4.55
CA PHE A 88 -7.48 8.61 -4.52
C PHE A 88 -6.27 8.35 -5.43
N PRO A 89 -5.12 9.02 -5.19
CA PRO A 89 -3.94 8.79 -6.01
C PRO A 89 -3.43 7.38 -5.74
N ILE A 90 -3.43 6.58 -6.80
CA ILE A 90 -2.88 5.24 -6.82
C ILE A 90 -1.64 5.27 -7.72
N ILE A 91 -0.56 4.70 -7.21
CA ILE A 91 0.69 4.57 -7.96
C ILE A 91 0.62 3.40 -8.95
N ALA A 92 1.41 3.48 -10.02
CA ALA A 92 1.48 2.40 -10.99
C ALA A 92 2.30 1.21 -10.47
N SER A 93 2.20 0.03 -11.10
CA SER A 93 3.03 -1.13 -10.74
C SER A 93 4.51 -0.85 -10.93
N SER A 94 4.91 -0.06 -11.93
CA SER A 94 6.31 0.40 -12.09
C SER A 94 6.80 1.20 -10.89
N ASP A 95 6.00 2.14 -10.38
CA ASP A 95 6.33 2.92 -9.19
C ASP A 95 6.36 2.07 -7.93
N THR A 96 5.42 1.13 -7.81
CA THR A 96 5.39 0.16 -6.71
C THR A 96 6.67 -0.68 -6.71
N LEU A 97 7.09 -1.18 -7.87
CA LEU A 97 8.34 -1.91 -8.03
C LEU A 97 9.55 -1.06 -7.65
N ASN A 98 9.59 0.21 -8.07
CA ASN A 98 10.67 1.14 -7.71
C ASN A 98 10.76 1.35 -6.19
N ILE A 99 9.63 1.40 -5.47
CA ILE A 99 9.63 1.47 -4.00
C ILE A 99 10.20 0.19 -3.40
N LEU A 100 9.70 -0.97 -3.83
CA LEU A 100 10.11 -2.26 -3.26
C LEU A 100 11.59 -2.57 -3.52
N GLN A 101 12.14 -2.16 -4.66
CA GLN A 101 13.58 -2.25 -4.93
C GLN A 101 14.42 -1.42 -3.95
N GLN A 102 13.91 -0.29 -3.46
CA GLN A 102 14.55 0.50 -2.42
C GLN A 102 14.47 -0.20 -1.05
N CYS A 103 13.42 -1.00 -0.83
CA CYS A 103 13.19 -1.79 0.37
C CYS A 103 13.83 -3.20 0.34
N ARG A 104 14.61 -3.53 -0.69
CA ARG A 104 15.13 -4.89 -0.91
C ARG A 104 15.96 -5.42 0.27
N ALA A 105 16.69 -4.54 0.97
CA ALA A 105 17.56 -4.91 2.08
C ALA A 105 16.82 -5.15 3.41
N GLN A 106 15.51 -4.89 3.46
CA GLN A 106 14.72 -4.91 4.68
C GLN A 106 13.90 -6.20 4.85
N ALA A 107 13.67 -6.96 3.77
CA ALA A 107 13.00 -8.26 3.78
C ALA A 107 11.75 -8.34 4.70
N PRO A 108 10.70 -7.53 4.45
CA PRO A 108 9.48 -7.55 5.24
C PRO A 108 8.80 -8.93 5.20
N LEU A 109 8.11 -9.27 6.28
CA LEU A 109 7.31 -10.50 6.39
C LEU A 109 5.91 -10.31 5.83
N GLU A 110 5.37 -9.09 5.88
CA GLU A 110 4.04 -8.77 5.39
C GLU A 110 4.07 -7.51 4.53
N LEU A 111 3.45 -7.60 3.35
CA LEU A 111 3.27 -6.51 2.40
C LEU A 111 1.79 -6.31 2.10
N HIS A 112 1.30 -5.09 2.28
CA HIS A 112 0.02 -4.66 1.75
C HIS A 112 0.25 -3.53 0.75
N LEU A 113 -0.28 -3.68 -0.46
CA LEU A 113 -0.03 -2.74 -1.55
C LEU A 113 -1.33 -2.43 -2.27
N GLU A 114 -1.50 -1.16 -2.61
CA GLU A 114 -2.59 -0.70 -3.47
C GLU A 114 -2.01 0.00 -4.70
N TYR A 115 -2.23 -0.57 -5.89
CA TYR A 115 -1.56 -0.11 -7.11
C TYR A 115 -2.40 -0.32 -8.38
N ARG A 116 -2.06 0.45 -9.42
CA ARG A 116 -2.63 0.30 -10.77
C ARG A 116 -1.66 -0.45 -11.67
N ALA A 117 -2.13 -1.52 -12.31
CA ALA A 117 -1.37 -2.28 -13.29
C ALA A 117 -0.97 -1.40 -14.48
N ASP A 118 0.30 -1.50 -14.85
CA ASP A 118 0.93 -0.96 -16.06
C ASP A 118 1.78 -2.06 -16.73
N GLU A 119 2.57 -1.71 -17.74
CA GLU A 119 3.41 -2.66 -18.49
C GLU A 119 4.43 -3.42 -17.63
N ARG A 120 4.71 -2.97 -16.40
CA ARG A 120 5.69 -3.56 -15.48
C ARG A 120 5.07 -4.40 -14.38
N GLU A 121 3.77 -4.65 -14.43
CA GLU A 121 3.10 -5.51 -13.45
C GLU A 121 3.72 -6.91 -13.37
N THR A 122 4.01 -7.54 -14.50
CA THR A 122 4.63 -8.88 -14.52
C THR A 122 5.95 -8.89 -13.76
N ASP A 123 6.74 -7.82 -13.89
CA ASP A 123 8.02 -7.72 -13.22
C ASP A 123 7.87 -7.43 -11.72
N LEU A 124 6.85 -6.65 -11.33
CA LEU A 124 6.47 -6.48 -9.93
C LEU A 124 6.10 -7.82 -9.28
N LEU A 125 5.30 -8.64 -9.97
CA LEU A 125 4.89 -9.94 -9.46
C LEU A 125 6.07 -10.90 -9.32
N GLN A 126 6.96 -10.95 -10.32
CA GLN A 126 8.19 -11.75 -10.25
C GLN A 126 9.13 -11.28 -9.13
N PHE A 127 9.19 -9.97 -8.88
CA PHE A 127 10.04 -9.41 -7.82
C PHE A 127 9.66 -9.91 -6.43
N PHE A 128 8.37 -10.12 -6.15
CA PHE A 128 7.95 -10.68 -4.86
C PHE A 128 8.57 -12.06 -4.61
N ASP A 129 8.53 -12.93 -5.62
CA ASP A 129 9.03 -14.30 -5.52
C ASP A 129 10.57 -14.33 -5.40
N SER A 130 11.28 -13.45 -6.11
CA SER A 130 12.75 -13.46 -6.13
C SER A 130 13.39 -12.73 -4.96
N ASP A 131 12.82 -11.61 -4.53
CA ASP A 131 13.49 -10.65 -3.64
C ASP A 131 12.92 -10.61 -2.22
N PHE A 132 11.74 -11.19 -2.00
CA PHE A 132 11.17 -11.38 -0.67
C PHE A 132 10.85 -12.85 -0.37
N PRO A 133 11.84 -13.75 -0.38
CA PRO A 133 11.63 -15.18 -0.14
C PRO A 133 11.16 -15.51 1.29
N GLN A 134 11.19 -14.54 2.21
CA GLN A 134 10.70 -14.67 3.59
C GLN A 134 9.30 -14.08 3.79
N LEU A 135 8.66 -13.60 2.72
CA LEU A 135 7.33 -13.02 2.79
C LEU A 135 6.31 -14.07 3.23
N GLN A 136 5.60 -13.78 4.31
CA GLN A 136 4.57 -14.64 4.91
C GLN A 136 3.17 -14.14 4.59
N GLY A 137 3.01 -12.85 4.29
CA GLY A 137 1.73 -12.24 3.94
C GLY A 137 1.84 -11.26 2.77
N LEU A 138 0.94 -11.40 1.80
CA LEU A 138 0.85 -10.51 0.64
C LEU A 138 -0.61 -10.14 0.34
N GLN A 139 -0.97 -8.88 0.56
CA GLN A 139 -2.26 -8.33 0.16
C GLN A 139 -2.07 -7.35 -0.99
N LEU A 140 -2.74 -7.59 -2.12
CA LEU A 140 -2.68 -6.73 -3.30
C LEU A 140 -4.09 -6.21 -3.66
N ASP A 141 -4.27 -4.91 -3.53
CA ASP A 141 -5.43 -4.19 -4.05
C ASP A 141 -5.06 -3.60 -5.42
N ARG A 142 -5.28 -4.43 -6.45
CA ARG A 142 -4.82 -4.22 -7.82
C ARG A 142 -5.91 -3.66 -8.72
N TYR A 143 -5.64 -2.52 -9.34
CA TYR A 143 -6.55 -1.88 -10.29
C TYR A 143 -6.03 -2.01 -11.72
N ARG A 144 -6.92 -2.17 -12.70
CA ARG A 144 -6.53 -2.27 -14.11
C ARG A 144 -6.04 -0.95 -14.68
N ALA A 145 -5.27 -1.04 -15.76
CA ALA A 145 -4.91 0.10 -16.59
C ALA A 145 -6.18 0.82 -17.10
N LEU A 146 -6.09 2.12 -17.34
CA LEU A 146 -7.19 2.89 -17.92
C LEU A 146 -7.47 2.38 -19.34
N GLY A 147 -8.71 1.96 -19.61
CA GLY A 147 -9.13 1.45 -20.93
C GLY A 147 -9.26 -0.07 -21.02
N ASP A 148 -9.03 -0.81 -19.93
CA ASP A 148 -9.33 -2.24 -19.84
C ASP A 148 -10.77 -2.43 -19.33
N ASP A 149 -11.71 -2.82 -20.22
CA ASP A 149 -13.17 -2.88 -20.00
C ASP A 149 -13.65 -3.97 -19.01
N GLY A 150 -12.77 -4.53 -18.19
CA GLY A 150 -13.09 -5.66 -17.31
C GLY A 150 -13.10 -5.33 -15.82
N THR A 151 -13.84 -6.14 -15.07
CA THR A 151 -14.08 -6.08 -13.62
C THR A 151 -12.81 -5.91 -12.78
N GLU A 152 -12.88 -5.03 -11.78
CA GLU A 152 -11.89 -4.84 -10.70
C GLU A 152 -11.47 -6.19 -10.06
N VAL A 153 -10.16 -6.41 -9.88
CA VAL A 153 -9.63 -7.68 -9.34
C VAL A 153 -8.76 -7.38 -8.13
N SER A 154 -9.32 -7.50 -6.93
CA SER A 154 -8.52 -7.62 -5.69
C SER A 154 -7.94 -9.03 -5.63
N VAL A 155 -6.62 -9.14 -5.44
CA VAL A 155 -5.92 -10.41 -5.28
C VAL A 155 -5.39 -10.48 -3.85
N SER A 156 -6.05 -11.27 -3.00
CA SER A 156 -5.55 -11.56 -1.66
C SER A 156 -4.89 -12.94 -1.63
N ALA A 157 -3.59 -13.01 -1.38
CA ALA A 157 -2.91 -14.26 -1.02
C ALA A 157 -2.72 -14.27 0.51
N ARG A 158 -3.40 -15.18 1.22
CA ARG A 158 -3.30 -15.30 2.68
C ARG A 158 -3.02 -16.75 3.06
N GLU A 159 -1.86 -17.04 3.60
CA GLU A 159 -1.61 -18.28 4.35
C GLU A 159 -1.64 -17.98 5.85
N ASN A 160 -2.72 -18.42 6.51
CA ASN A 160 -2.98 -18.51 7.96
C ASN A 160 -2.89 -17.24 8.84
N TRP A 161 -4.06 -16.78 9.29
CA TRP A 161 -4.21 -15.84 10.42
C TRP A 161 -4.60 -16.57 11.70
N LEU A 162 -3.80 -16.40 12.76
CA LEU A 162 -4.29 -16.45 14.15
C LEU A 162 -3.98 -15.12 14.82
N TYR A 163 -5.03 -14.54 15.43
CA TYR A 163 -5.15 -13.26 16.13
C TYR A 163 -5.18 -12.02 15.21
N GLY A 164 -6.17 -11.13 15.27
CA GLY A 164 -7.17 -10.90 16.32
C GLY A 164 -7.40 -9.40 16.48
N ARG A 165 -8.03 -8.76 15.48
CA ARG A 165 -8.85 -7.56 15.71
C ARG A 165 -9.97 -7.53 14.70
N ALA A 166 -11.12 -8.03 15.13
CA ALA A 166 -12.37 -7.85 14.44
C ALA A 166 -12.68 -6.34 14.36
N MET A 167 -12.43 -5.73 13.21
CA MET A 167 -13.41 -4.79 12.68
C MET A 167 -14.36 -5.61 11.83
N SER A 168 -15.63 -5.62 12.22
CA SER A 168 -16.70 -6.25 11.48
C SER A 168 -16.82 -5.60 10.10
N PHE A 169 -16.21 -6.19 9.08
CA PHE A 169 -16.50 -5.91 7.67
C PHE A 169 -17.68 -6.78 7.21
N ASN A 170 -18.84 -6.62 7.84
CA ASN A 170 -20.04 -7.39 7.51
C ASN A 170 -20.76 -6.88 6.24
N HIS A 171 -20.17 -6.00 5.43
CA HIS A 171 -20.85 -5.39 4.27
C HIS A 171 -20.02 -5.37 2.96
N TRP A 172 -18.93 -6.12 2.86
CA TRP A 172 -18.27 -6.31 1.55
C TRP A 172 -19.10 -7.23 0.65
N PRO A 173 -19.38 -6.86 -0.61
CA PRO A 173 -19.95 -7.80 -1.56
C PRO A 173 -18.90 -8.90 -1.83
N ARG A 174 -19.22 -10.14 -1.45
CA ARG A 174 -18.45 -11.32 -1.86
C ARG A 174 -18.56 -11.47 -3.38
N TRP A 175 -17.56 -11.02 -4.12
CA TRP A 175 -17.47 -11.38 -5.54
C TRP A 175 -16.93 -12.80 -5.63
N LYS A 176 -17.80 -13.73 -6.03
CA LYS A 176 -17.41 -15.09 -6.38
C LYS A 176 -16.58 -15.03 -7.66
N THR A 177 -15.34 -15.49 -7.60
CA THR A 177 -14.60 -15.87 -8.79
C THR A 177 -15.26 -17.12 -9.38
N SER A 178 -15.99 -16.96 -10.48
CA SER A 178 -16.30 -18.07 -11.38
C SER A 178 -15.22 -18.07 -12.46
N VAL A 179 -14.33 -19.05 -12.39
CA VAL A 179 -13.50 -19.44 -13.53
C VAL A 179 -14.35 -20.39 -14.36
N ALA A 180 -14.58 -20.04 -15.62
CA ALA A 180 -15.10 -20.93 -16.65
C ALA A 180 -13.92 -21.44 -17.48
#